data_AF-A0A356QFQ7-F1
#
_entry.id   AF-A0A356QFQ7-F1
#
_cell.length_a   1.000
_cell.length_b   1.000
_cell.length_c   1.000
_cell.angle_alpha   90.00
_cell.angle_beta   90.00
_cell.angle_gamma   90.00
#
_symmetry.space_group_name_H-M   'P 1'
#
loop_
_entity.id
_entity.type
_entity.pdbx_description
1 polymer ?
#
loop_
_entity_poly.entity_id
_entity_poly.type
_entity_poly.pdbx_seq_one_letter_code
_entity_poly.pdbx_strand_id
1 'polypeptide(L)' 'MKRYEQFADEIATLIRQGVLGPGERIPSVRQASRHHGISPSTVFQAYYLLENQGLISARA' A
#
# COMPACT_ATOMS: atom_id res chain seq x y z
N MET A 1 5.61 12.44 10.31
CA MET A 1 5.14 11.17 9.75
C MET A 1 6.30 10.26 9.47
N LYS A 2 6.13 8.96 9.68
CA LYS A 2 7.08 7.92 9.29
C LYS A 2 6.91 7.61 7.80
N ARG A 3 7.97 7.11 7.14
CA ARG A 3 7.96 6.81 5.70
C ARG A 3 6.84 5.85 5.27
N TYR A 4 6.51 4.86 6.10
CA TYR A 4 5.42 3.93 5.78
C TYR A 4 4.04 4.59 5.85
N GLU A 5 3.85 5.60 6.71
CA GLU A 5 2.59 6.33 6.82
C GLU A 5 2.37 7.18 5.57
N GLN A 6 3.44 7.84 5.10
CA GLN A 6 3.41 8.63 3.85
C GLN A 6 3.05 7.74 2.66
N PHE A 7 3.71 6.59 2.53
CA PHE A 7 3.43 5.65 1.45
C PHE A 7 2.02 5.04 1.56
N ALA A 8 1.54 4.75 2.77
CA ALA A 8 0.16 4.29 2.97
C ALA A 8 -0.85 5.38 2.54
N ASP A 9 -0.64 6.63 2.91
CA ASP A 9 -1.54 7.73 2.53
C ASP A 9 -1.57 7.98 1.01
N GLU A 10 -0.44 7.82 0.32
CA GLU A 10 -0.38 7.85 -1.15
C GLU A 10 -1.27 6.77 -1.77
N ILE A 11 -1.12 5.52 -1.34
CA ILE A 11 -1.94 4.41 -1.83
C ILE A 11 -3.42 4.60 -1.46
N ALA A 12 -3.71 5.03 -0.23
CA ALA A 12 -5.08 5.33 0.21
C ALA A 12 -5.72 6.42 -0.66
N THR A 13 -4.94 7.41 -1.11
CA THR A 13 -5.42 8.44 -2.02
C THR A 13 -5.80 7.86 -3.38
N LEU A 14 -4.98 6.97 -3.94
CA LEU A 14 -5.28 6.27 -5.20
C LEU A 14 -6.55 5.42 -5.09
N ILE A 15 -6.76 4.73 -3.95
CA ILE A 15 -7.99 3.97 -3.69
C ILE A 15 -9.20 4.90 -3.63
N ARG A 16 -9.11 6.01 -2.86
CA ARG A 16 -10.21 6.98 -2.74
C ARG A 16 -10.56 7.68 -4.06
N GLN A 17 -9.56 7.88 -4.92
CA GLN A 17 -9.76 8.44 -6.26
C GLN A 17 -10.31 7.41 -7.26
N GLY A 18 -10.41 6.14 -6.88
CA GLY A 18 -10.86 5.06 -7.75
C GLY A 18 -9.82 4.64 -8.80
N VAL A 19 -8.57 5.07 -8.66
CA VAL A 19 -7.45 4.61 -9.52
C VAL A 19 -7.12 3.15 -9.21
N LEU A 20 -7.22 2.77 -7.94
CA LEU A 20 -7.20 1.38 -7.50
C LEU A 20 -8.62 0.98 -7.11
N GLY A 21 -9.25 0.18 -7.96
CA GLY A 21 -10.64 -0.23 -7.77
C GLY A 21 -10.81 -1.33 -6.71
N PRO A 22 -12.02 -1.51 -6.17
CA PRO A 22 -12.34 -2.66 -5.33
C PRO A 22 -12.05 -3.99 -6.05
N GLY A 23 -11.32 -4.88 -5.40
CA GLY A 23 -10.92 -6.17 -5.96
C GLY A 23 -9.73 -6.12 -6.91
N GLU A 24 -9.21 -4.93 -7.21
CA GLU A 24 -7.97 -4.78 -7.98
C GLU A 24 -6.76 -5.15 -7.13
N ARG A 25 -5.76 -5.75 -7.78
CA ARG A 25 -4.57 -6.22 -7.10
C ARG A 25 -3.54 -5.09 -7.00
N ILE A 26 -3.18 -4.72 -5.77
CA ILE A 26 -2.07 -3.81 -5.53
C ILE A 26 -0.71 -4.48 -5.84
N PRO A 27 0.34 -3.69 -6.18
CA PRO A 27 1.68 -4.23 -6.40
C PRO A 27 2.16 -5.04 -5.20
N SER A 28 2.88 -6.13 -5.43
CA SER A 28 3.48 -6.88 -4.31
C SER A 28 4.50 -6.02 -3.54
N VAL A 29 4.79 -6.38 -2.29
CA VAL A 29 5.80 -5.68 -1.45
C VAL A 29 7.13 -5.49 -2.20
N ARG A 30 7.57 -6.52 -2.92
CA ARG A 30 8.81 -6.47 -3.71
C ARG A 30 8.71 -5.52 -4.91
N GLN A 31 7.57 -5.51 -5.61
CA GLN A 31 7.36 -4.61 -6.75
C GLN A 31 7.29 -3.15 -6.29
N ALA A 32 6.50 -2.85 -5.26
CA ALA A 32 6.39 -1.51 -4.71
C ALA A 32 7.74 -1.02 -4.15
N SER A 33 8.48 -1.88 -3.45
CA SER A 33 9.83 -1.54 -2.97
C SER A 33 10.76 -1.14 -4.10
N ARG A 34 10.77 -1.89 -5.22
CA ARG A 34 11.60 -1.56 -6.39
C ARG A 34 11.14 -0.30 -7.12
N HIS A 35 9.83 -0.09 -7.25
CA HIS A 35 9.29 1.07 -7.97
C HIS A 35 9.49 2.37 -7.17
N HIS A 36 9.19 2.35 -5.88
CA HIS A 36 9.23 3.54 -5.03
C HIS A 36 10.59 3.74 -4.33
N GLY A 37 11.54 2.82 -4.50
CA GLY A 37 12.88 2.92 -3.90
C GLY A 37 12.89 2.87 -2.37
N ILE A 38 11.84 2.30 -1.75
CA ILE A 38 11.69 2.17 -0.30
C ILE A 38 11.92 0.74 0.16
N SER A 39 12.34 0.55 1.42
CA SER A 39 12.65 -0.79 1.93
C SER A 39 11.42 -1.70 1.91
N PRO A 40 11.58 -3.02 1.67
CA PRO A 40 10.48 -3.96 1.74
C PRO A 40 9.73 -3.92 3.09
N SER A 41 10.44 -3.68 4.19
CA SER A 41 9.85 -3.51 5.52
C SER A 41 8.94 -2.29 5.63
N THR A 42 9.31 -1.18 4.99
CA THR A 42 8.49 0.05 4.96
C THR A 42 7.21 -0.18 4.15
N VAL A 43 7.34 -0.84 2.99
CA VAL A 43 6.18 -1.20 2.15
C VAL A 43 5.25 -2.15 2.89
N PHE A 44 5.81 -3.18 3.54
CA PHE A 44 5.04 -4.13 4.32
C PHE A 44 4.26 -3.43 5.43
N GLN A 45 4.89 -2.52 6.17
CA GLN A 45 4.24 -1.78 7.24
C GLN A 45 3.16 -0.83 6.73
N ALA A 46 3.34 -0.23 5.54
CA ALA A 46 2.32 0.59 4.90
C ALA A 46 1.11 -0.26 4.48
N TYR A 47 1.33 -1.41 3.85
CA TYR A 47 0.25 -2.32 3.47
C TYR A 47 -0.49 -2.86 4.70
N TYR A 48 0.24 -3.21 5.76
CA TYR A 48 -0.37 -3.61 7.02
C TYR A 48 -1.24 -2.50 7.63
N LEU A 49 -0.81 -1.23 7.54
CA LEU A 49 -1.63 -0.10 7.97
C LEU A 49 -2.91 0.03 7.13
N LEU A 50 -2.81 -0.09 5.81
CA LEU A 50 -3.97 -0.04 4.91
C LEU A 50 -4.95 -1.20 5.15
N GLU A 51 -4.43 -2.39 5.46
CA GLU A 51 -5.23 -3.56 5.82
C GLU A 51 -5.97 -3.34 7.14
N ASN A 52 -5.28 -2.82 8.17
CA ASN A 52 -5.91 -2.45 9.44
C ASN A 52 -6.98 -1.34 9.28
N GLN A 53 -6.86 -0.50 8.25
CA GLN A 53 -7.86 0.51 7.90
C GLN A 53 -9.01 -0.04 7.04
N GLY A 54 -8.96 -1.31 6.64
CA GLY A 54 -9.96 -1.94 5.77
C GLY A 54 -9.91 -1.48 4.31
N LEU A 55 -8.84 -0.81 3.88
CA LEU A 55 -8.68 -0.32 2.51
C LEU A 55 -8.17 -1.42 1.57
N ILE A 56 -7.45 -2.41 2.09
CA ILE A 56 -6.96 -3.57 1.35
C ILE A 56 -7.16 -4.85 2.19
N SER A 57 -7.01 -6.00 1.55
CA SER A 57 -7.00 -7.31 2.22
C SER A 57 -5.88 -8.17 1.64
N ALA A 58 -5.13 -8.86 2.50
CA ALA A 58 -4.30 -9.95 2.05
C ALA A 58 -5.19 -11.08 1.49
N ARG A 59 -4.78 -11.65 0.35
CA ARG A 59 -5.40 -12.84 -0.24
C ARG A 59 -4.33 -13.92 -0.39
N ALA A 60 -4.66 -15.12 0.09
CA ALA A 60 -3.85 -16.33 -0.06
C ALA A 60 -3.90 -16.87 -1.50
#